data_AF-A0A2P4XH67-F1
#
_entry.id   AF-A0A2P4XH67-F1
#
_cell.length_a   1.000
_cell.length_b   1.000
_cell.length_c   1.000
_cell.angle_alpha   90.00
_cell.angle_beta   90.00
_cell.angle_gamma   90.00
#
_symmetry.space_group_name_H-M   'P 1'
#
loop_
_entity.id
_entity.type
_entity.pdbx_description
1 polymer ?
#
loop_
_entity_poly.entity_id
_entity_poly.type
_entity_poly.pdbx_seq_one_letter_code
_entity_poly.pdbx_strand_id
1 'polypeptide(L)'
;MMLAPRKLVGRIVLPLLLVYLVGIHYYREFHSPDIVWDSAQMILTLKLSSVAINYSDGGLPKEKKTPTMLKNELQEIPALIPYFGFIFFFPTYLAGPAFEYKDYIYWMKDIRVAPFLVHLRNLFVIVVSAVGFFTSLQFPVEEIDSPEFYPESSWAVRCLRMCIPVVLFRFRFYLAWSLAEAASAAAGVGYVQAT
;
A
#
# COMPACT_ATOMS: atom_id res chain seq x y z
N MET A 1 19.72 -0.73 11.95
CA MET A 1 19.66 -2.01 12.71
C MET A 1 20.96 -2.33 13.43
N MET A 2 22.13 -1.89 12.94
CA MET A 2 23.43 -2.15 13.58
C MET A 2 23.76 -1.23 14.78
N LEU A 3 23.07 -0.07 14.87
CA LEU A 3 23.36 0.97 15.88
C LEU A 3 22.44 0.93 17.11
N ALA A 4 21.32 0.21 17.06
CA ALA A 4 20.31 0.19 18.12
C ALA A 4 20.01 -1.25 18.57
N PRO A 5 19.76 -1.48 19.88
CA PRO A 5 19.38 -2.79 20.39
C PRO A 5 18.14 -3.33 19.68
N ARG A 6 18.13 -4.62 19.33
CA ARG A 6 17.06 -5.27 18.55
C ARG A 6 15.64 -4.97 19.05
N LYS A 7 15.43 -4.98 20.37
CA LYS A 7 14.11 -4.71 21.00
C LYS A 7 13.60 -3.28 20.79
N LEU A 8 14.50 -2.34 20.49
CA LEU A 8 14.17 -0.92 20.31
C LEU A 8 14.04 -0.53 18.83
N VAL A 9 14.57 -1.34 17.90
CA VAL A 9 14.62 -1.00 16.47
C VAL A 9 13.24 -0.60 15.93
N GLY A 10 12.22 -1.45 16.03
CA GLY A 10 10.86 -1.14 15.56
C GLY A 10 10.26 0.07 16.27
N ARG A 11 10.46 0.18 17.60
CA ARG A 11 9.95 1.28 18.43
C ARG A 11 10.58 2.63 18.11
N ILE A 12 11.81 2.65 17.60
CA ILE A 12 12.52 3.88 17.23
C ILE A 12 12.24 4.21 15.76
N VAL A 13 12.34 3.23 14.86
CA VAL A 13 12.23 3.43 13.42
C VAL A 13 10.82 3.86 13.01
N LEU A 14 9.77 3.23 13.55
CA LEU A 14 8.40 3.58 13.19
C LEU A 14 8.07 5.06 13.49
N PRO A 15 8.27 5.59 14.72
CA PRO A 15 8.04 7.01 14.98
C PRO A 15 8.90 7.94 14.13
N LEU A 16 10.18 7.62 13.91
CA LEU A 16 11.05 8.43 13.06
C LEU A 16 10.52 8.54 11.63
N LEU A 17 10.09 7.41 11.04
CA LEU A 17 9.52 7.40 9.70
C LEU A 17 8.17 8.11 9.63
N LEU A 18 7.32 7.97 10.65
CA LEU A 18 6.05 8.69 10.72
C LEU A 18 6.25 10.20 10.86
N VAL A 19 7.17 10.64 11.72
CA VAL A 19 7.54 12.06 11.85
C VAL A 19 8.07 12.60 10.53
N TYR A 20 8.92 11.83 9.84
CA TYR A 20 9.43 12.21 8.52
C TYR A 20 8.30 12.31 7.48
N LEU A 21 7.39 11.33 7.44
CA LEU A 21 6.23 11.33 6.55
C LEU A 21 5.32 12.55 6.81
N VAL A 22 5.04 12.86 8.07
CA VAL A 22 4.29 14.07 8.46
C VAL A 22 5.00 15.34 8.02
N GLY A 23 6.33 15.42 8.23
CA GLY A 23 7.13 16.56 7.79
C GLY A 23 7.09 16.76 6.27
N ILE A 24 7.07 15.68 5.50
CA ILE A 24 6.92 15.73 4.04
C ILE A 24 5.53 16.23 3.63
N HIS A 25 4.48 15.70 4.23
CA HIS A 25 3.12 16.17 3.96
C HIS A 25 2.95 17.65 4.32
N TYR A 26 3.51 18.07 5.46
CA TYR A 26 3.55 19.48 5.85
C TYR A 26 4.30 20.32 4.82
N TYR A 27 5.50 19.91 4.42
CA TYR A 27 6.28 20.65 3.43
C TYR A 27 5.53 20.78 2.10
N ARG A 28 4.93 19.68 1.61
CA ARG A 28 4.15 19.66 0.38
C ARG A 28 2.98 20.65 0.44
N GLU A 29 2.20 20.60 1.51
CA GLU A 29 1.03 21.47 1.70
C GLU A 29 1.38 22.96 1.60
N PHE A 30 2.52 23.37 2.18
CA PHE A 30 2.88 24.78 2.28
C PHE A 30 3.84 25.29 1.18
N HIS A 31 4.61 24.42 0.51
CA HIS A 31 5.67 24.85 -0.40
C HIS A 31 5.59 24.26 -1.80
N SER A 32 4.96 23.10 -1.99
CA SER A 32 4.98 22.40 -3.28
C SER A 32 3.78 21.46 -3.43
N PRO A 33 2.54 22.00 -3.50
CA PRO A 33 1.32 21.18 -3.54
C PRO A 33 1.24 20.31 -4.79
N ASP A 34 1.92 20.69 -5.87
CA ASP A 34 1.85 20.01 -7.16
C ASP A 34 2.68 18.71 -7.26
N ILE A 35 3.55 18.42 -6.29
CA ILE A 35 4.44 17.24 -6.36
C ILE A 35 3.78 16.02 -5.69
N VAL A 36 3.52 14.96 -6.47
CA VAL A 36 2.76 13.75 -6.05
C VAL A 36 3.69 12.57 -5.66
N TRP A 37 4.69 12.82 -4.81
CA TRP A 37 5.65 11.80 -4.35
C TRP A 37 5.29 11.16 -3.00
N ASP A 38 4.23 11.66 -2.37
CA ASP A 38 3.74 11.23 -1.08
C ASP A 38 3.20 9.79 -1.09
N SER A 39 2.62 9.33 -2.21
CA SER A 39 2.16 7.95 -2.32
C SER A 39 3.32 6.95 -2.25
N ALA A 40 4.42 7.22 -2.96
CA ALA A 40 5.64 6.42 -2.90
C ALA A 40 6.27 6.49 -1.51
N GLN A 41 6.27 7.68 -0.89
CA GLN A 41 6.78 7.87 0.46
C GLN A 41 5.97 7.11 1.51
N MET A 42 4.65 7.04 1.37
CA MET A 42 3.77 6.26 2.23
C MET A 42 4.12 4.77 2.14
N ILE A 43 4.23 4.20 0.92
CA ILE A 43 4.58 2.78 0.74
C ILE A 43 5.98 2.49 1.28
N LEU A 44 6.94 3.39 1.06
CA LEU A 44 8.28 3.28 1.61
C LEU A 44 8.26 3.23 3.14
N THR A 45 7.51 4.13 3.79
CA THR A 45 7.33 4.13 5.24
C THR A 45 6.73 2.81 5.73
N LEU A 46 5.72 2.27 5.05
CA LEU A 46 5.12 0.97 5.39
C LEU A 46 6.14 -0.16 5.29
N LYS A 47 6.88 -0.26 4.18
CA LYS A 47 7.90 -1.30 3.98
C LYS A 47 9.03 -1.20 5.00
N LEU A 48 9.61 -0.02 5.20
CA LEU A 48 10.72 0.20 6.13
C LEU A 48 10.33 -0.09 7.59
N SER A 49 9.14 0.37 7.99
CA SER A 49 8.64 0.14 9.34
C SER A 49 8.29 -1.33 9.58
N SER A 50 7.68 -2.02 8.61
CA SER A 50 7.43 -3.47 8.67
C SER A 50 8.72 -4.25 8.91
N VAL A 51 9.78 -4.02 8.14
CA VAL A 51 11.06 -4.73 8.32
C VAL A 51 11.65 -4.45 9.71
N ALA A 52 11.57 -3.21 10.18
CA ALA A 52 12.08 -2.83 11.50
C ALA A 52 11.31 -3.51 12.65
N ILE A 53 9.99 -3.58 12.55
CA ILE A 53 9.12 -4.23 13.53
C ILE A 53 9.35 -5.74 13.50
N ASN A 54 9.31 -6.36 12.32
CA ASN A 54 9.53 -7.80 12.16
C ASN A 54 10.91 -8.25 12.68
N TYR A 55 11.94 -7.42 12.52
CA TYR A 55 13.25 -7.66 13.11
C TYR A 55 13.22 -7.59 14.64
N SER A 56 12.54 -6.60 15.22
CA SER A 56 12.33 -6.52 16.67
C SER A 56 11.56 -7.73 17.21
N ASP A 57 10.51 -8.15 16.51
CA ASP A 57 9.64 -9.26 16.89
C ASP A 57 10.37 -10.59 16.94
N GLY A 58 11.31 -10.83 16.01
CA GLY A 58 12.09 -12.07 16.02
C GLY A 58 12.89 -12.28 17.31
N GLY A 59 13.17 -11.22 18.08
CA GLY A 59 13.84 -11.29 19.38
C GLY A 59 12.95 -11.60 20.58
N LEU A 60 11.63 -11.73 20.38
CA LEU A 60 10.69 -12.11 21.45
C LEU A 60 10.66 -13.64 21.66
N PRO A 61 10.27 -14.12 22.86
CA PRO A 61 9.96 -15.53 23.09
C PRO A 61 8.76 -15.99 22.26
N LYS A 62 8.73 -17.25 21.83
CA LYS A 62 7.67 -17.79 20.95
C LYS A 62 6.28 -17.71 21.56
N GLU A 63 6.19 -17.83 22.88
CA GLU A 63 4.94 -17.84 23.66
C GLU A 63 4.25 -16.48 23.66
N LYS A 64 4.99 -15.41 23.37
CA LYS A 64 4.47 -14.03 23.32
C LYS A 64 4.14 -13.55 21.91
N LYS A 65 4.32 -14.41 20.89
CA LYS A 65 4.15 -14.03 19.48
C LYS A 65 2.77 -14.40 18.98
N THR A 66 2.16 -13.49 18.23
CA THR A 66 0.96 -13.79 17.46
C THR A 66 1.33 -14.66 16.24
N PRO A 67 0.35 -15.34 15.60
CA PRO A 67 0.60 -16.08 14.36
C PRO A 67 1.26 -15.22 13.27
N THR A 68 0.87 -13.96 13.14
CA THR A 68 1.45 -13.00 12.19
C THR A 68 2.90 -12.66 12.53
N MET A 69 3.23 -12.48 13.81
CA MET A 69 4.61 -12.24 14.24
C MET A 69 5.49 -13.46 13.96
N LEU A 70 5.01 -14.67 14.26
CA LEU A 70 5.73 -15.92 13.96
C LEU A 70 5.95 -16.10 12.45
N LYS A 71 4.96 -15.70 11.66
CA LYS A 71 5.06 -15.71 10.21
C LYS A 71 6.13 -14.75 9.73
N ASN A 72 6.08 -13.48 10.11
CA ASN A 72 6.86 -12.41 9.49
C ASN A 72 8.19 -12.09 10.19
N GLU A 73 8.47 -12.69 11.35
CA GLU A 73 9.68 -12.41 12.11
C GLU A 73 10.96 -12.56 11.27
N LEU A 74 11.89 -11.62 11.49
CA LEU A 74 13.21 -11.65 10.89
C LEU A 74 14.23 -11.97 11.96
N GLN A 75 14.88 -13.13 11.82
CA GLN A 75 15.91 -13.59 12.76
C GLN A 75 17.24 -12.86 12.58
N GLU A 76 17.54 -12.52 11.34
CA GLU A 76 18.77 -11.85 10.93
C GLU A 76 18.46 -10.50 10.29
N ILE A 77 19.46 -9.62 10.25
CA ILE A 77 19.35 -8.36 9.53
C ILE A 77 19.35 -8.67 8.02
N PRO A 78 18.38 -8.15 7.25
CA PRO A 78 18.36 -8.31 5.80
C PRO A 78 19.67 -7.85 5.15
N ALA A 79 20.20 -8.64 4.22
CA ALA A 79 21.29 -8.21 3.36
C ALA A 79 20.84 -7.04 2.47
N LEU A 80 21.77 -6.12 2.16
CA LEU A 80 21.44 -4.86 1.48
C LEU A 80 20.80 -5.06 0.10
N ILE A 81 21.32 -5.98 -0.71
CA ILE A 81 20.83 -6.22 -2.07
C ILE A 81 19.35 -6.67 -2.09
N PRO A 82 18.97 -7.78 -1.41
CA PRO A 82 17.58 -8.20 -1.39
C PRO A 82 16.66 -7.19 -0.69
N TYR A 83 17.19 -6.48 0.31
CA TYR A 83 16.46 -5.39 0.99
C TYR A 83 16.11 -4.24 0.05
N PHE A 84 17.06 -3.77 -0.77
CA PHE A 84 16.79 -2.75 -1.79
C PHE A 84 15.86 -3.28 -2.88
N GLY A 85 15.99 -4.54 -3.28
CA GLY A 85 15.03 -5.18 -4.20
C GLY A 85 13.60 -5.13 -3.67
N PHE A 86 13.40 -5.41 -2.37
CA PHE A 86 12.10 -5.33 -1.72
C PHE A 86 11.54 -3.90 -1.67
N ILE A 87 12.37 -2.95 -1.21
CA ILE A 87 11.98 -1.55 -1.08
C ILE A 87 11.58 -0.97 -2.44
N PHE A 88 12.43 -1.16 -3.45
CA PHE A 88 12.26 -0.63 -4.80
C PHE A 88 11.58 -1.62 -5.75
N PHE A 89 10.83 -2.59 -5.22
CA PHE A 89 10.07 -3.52 -6.04
C PHE A 89 9.06 -2.75 -6.90
N PHE A 90 9.37 -2.63 -8.19
CA PHE A 90 8.72 -1.70 -9.11
C PHE A 90 7.18 -1.81 -9.13
N PRO A 91 6.57 -3.02 -9.20
CA PRO A 91 5.12 -3.14 -9.24
C PRO A 91 4.38 -2.53 -8.05
N THR A 92 5.01 -2.49 -6.86
CA THR A 92 4.41 -1.93 -5.64
C THR A 92 5.22 -0.77 -5.06
N TYR A 93 5.98 -0.06 -5.90
CA TYR A 93 6.77 1.08 -5.42
C TYR A 93 5.91 2.35 -5.27
N LEU A 94 5.11 2.68 -6.28
CA LEU A 94 4.31 3.91 -6.33
C LEU A 94 2.93 3.76 -5.70
N ALA A 95 2.31 2.59 -5.93
CA ALA A 95 0.98 2.23 -5.48
C ALA A 95 0.89 0.70 -5.44
N GLY A 96 0.06 0.18 -4.54
CA GLY A 96 -0.20 -1.25 -4.43
C GLY A 96 -0.20 -1.73 -2.98
N PRO A 97 -0.56 -3.01 -2.77
CA PRO A 97 -0.58 -3.58 -1.44
C PRO A 97 0.84 -3.63 -0.86
N ALA A 98 0.97 -3.21 0.40
CA ALA A 98 2.14 -3.53 1.18
C ALA A 98 2.16 -5.04 1.45
N PHE A 99 3.32 -5.66 1.29
CA PHE A 99 3.56 -7.06 1.64
C PHE A 99 4.86 -7.16 2.44
N GLU A 100 5.06 -8.31 3.06
CA GLU A 100 6.12 -8.51 4.04
C GLU A 100 7.44 -8.91 3.35
N TYR A 101 8.56 -8.49 3.93
CA TYR A 101 9.89 -8.80 3.39
C TYR A 101 10.16 -10.31 3.29
N LYS A 102 9.61 -11.09 4.21
CA LYS A 102 9.78 -12.55 4.20
C LYS A 102 9.11 -13.20 3.00
N ASP A 103 7.91 -12.73 2.65
CA ASP A 103 7.18 -13.19 1.46
C ASP A 103 7.94 -12.80 0.18
N TYR A 104 8.46 -11.57 0.13
CA TYR A 104 9.33 -11.13 -0.96
C TYR A 104 10.50 -12.08 -1.19
N ILE A 105 11.26 -12.38 -0.15
CA ILE A 105 12.41 -13.27 -0.25
C ILE A 105 11.99 -14.68 -0.64
N TYR A 106 10.85 -15.16 -0.14
CA TYR A 106 10.30 -16.45 -0.55
C TYR A 106 10.01 -16.50 -2.05
N TRP A 107 9.38 -15.45 -2.60
CA TRP A 107 9.10 -15.37 -4.04
C TRP A 107 10.36 -15.25 -4.89
N MET A 108 11.39 -14.54 -4.42
CA MET A 108 12.64 -14.34 -5.16
C MET A 108 13.56 -15.58 -5.22
N LYS A 109 13.26 -16.67 -4.50
CA LYS A 109 14.08 -17.89 -4.51
C LYS A 109 14.00 -18.67 -5.82
N ASP A 110 12.81 -18.70 -6.43
CA ASP A 110 12.52 -19.50 -7.61
C ASP A 110 11.82 -18.64 -8.66
N ILE A 111 12.03 -18.94 -9.93
CA ILE A 111 11.24 -18.32 -11.00
C ILE A 111 9.83 -18.89 -10.93
N ARG A 112 8.85 -18.00 -10.75
CA ARG A 112 7.45 -18.36 -10.61
C ARG A 112 6.64 -17.69 -11.70
N VAL A 113 5.69 -18.42 -12.26
CA VAL A 113 4.75 -17.90 -13.27
C VAL A 113 3.34 -18.06 -12.71
N ALA A 114 2.57 -16.97 -12.74
CA ALA A 114 1.19 -17.01 -12.26
C ALA A 114 0.33 -17.88 -13.19
N PRO A 115 -0.62 -18.67 -12.64
CA PRO A 115 -1.58 -19.39 -13.45
C PRO A 115 -2.39 -18.44 -14.34
N PHE A 116 -2.76 -18.89 -15.54
CA PHE A 116 -3.53 -18.08 -16.50
C PHE A 116 -4.80 -17.46 -15.91
N LEU A 117 -5.49 -18.18 -15.03
CA LEU A 117 -6.70 -17.71 -14.35
C LEU A 117 -6.46 -16.46 -13.48
N VAL A 118 -5.26 -16.30 -12.91
CA VAL A 118 -4.89 -15.10 -12.14
C VAL A 118 -4.84 -13.88 -13.06
N HIS A 119 -4.25 -14.02 -14.26
CA HIS A 119 -4.19 -12.95 -15.24
C HIS A 119 -5.58 -12.56 -15.75
N LEU A 120 -6.45 -13.55 -16.01
CA LEU A 120 -7.84 -13.29 -16.38
C LEU A 120 -8.60 -12.53 -15.28
N ARG A 121 -8.48 -12.97 -14.02
CA ARG A 121 -9.09 -12.28 -12.88
C ARG A 121 -8.57 -10.84 -12.76
N ASN A 122 -7.25 -10.65 -12.83
CA ASN A 122 -6.65 -9.32 -12.72
C ASN A 122 -7.10 -8.40 -13.86
N LEU A 123 -7.16 -8.92 -15.09
CA LEU A 123 -7.68 -8.17 -16.24
C LEU A 123 -9.15 -7.77 -16.02
N PHE A 124 -9.98 -8.69 -15.52
CA PHE A 124 -11.37 -8.38 -15.19
C PHE A 124 -11.47 -7.25 -14.15
N VAL A 125 -10.70 -7.32 -13.07
CA VAL A 125 -10.68 -6.28 -12.02
C VAL A 125 -10.17 -4.94 -12.58
N ILE A 126 -9.17 -4.95 -13.45
CA ILE A 126 -8.69 -3.73 -14.14
C ILE A 126 -9.80 -3.12 -14.99
N VAL A 127 -10.51 -3.92 -15.78
CA VAL A 127 -11.61 -3.43 -16.63
C VAL A 127 -12.73 -2.83 -15.79
N VAL A 128 -13.18 -3.52 -14.75
CA VAL A 128 -14.20 -3.00 -13.82
C VAL A 128 -13.71 -1.71 -13.17
N SER A 129 -12.44 -1.66 -12.76
CA SER A 129 -11.85 -0.49 -12.12
C SER A 129 -11.73 0.69 -13.07
N ALA A 130 -11.37 0.44 -14.33
CA ALA A 130 -11.27 1.45 -15.38
C ALA A 130 -12.65 2.02 -15.72
N VAL A 131 -13.69 1.18 -15.86
CA VAL A 131 -15.06 1.64 -16.06
C VAL A 131 -15.51 2.53 -14.90
N GLY A 132 -15.25 2.11 -13.66
CA GLY A 132 -15.53 2.93 -12.47
C GLY A 132 -14.75 4.25 -12.46
N PHE A 133 -13.48 4.24 -12.86
CA PHE A 133 -12.66 5.44 -12.99
C PHE A 133 -13.27 6.42 -14.00
N PHE A 134 -13.58 5.98 -15.22
CA PHE A 134 -14.18 6.84 -16.25
C PHE A 134 -15.57 7.34 -15.83
N THR A 135 -16.35 6.50 -15.13
CA THR A 135 -17.64 6.91 -14.55
C THR A 135 -17.45 7.97 -13.47
N SER A 136 -16.38 7.88 -12.66
CA SER A 136 -16.07 8.90 -11.64
C SER A 136 -15.77 10.28 -12.22
N LEU A 137 -15.37 10.37 -13.49
CA LEU A 137 -15.14 11.66 -14.15
C LEU A 137 -16.47 12.38 -14.47
N GLN A 138 -17.57 11.65 -14.55
CA GLN A 138 -18.93 12.20 -14.77
C GLN A 138 -19.60 12.62 -13.46
N PHE A 139 -19.05 12.23 -12.31
CA PHE A 139 -19.54 12.58 -10.99
C PHE A 139 -18.38 13.06 -10.11
N PRO A 140 -17.83 14.26 -10.39
CA PRO A 140 -16.72 14.82 -9.62
C PRO A 140 -17.09 14.92 -8.14
N VAL A 141 -16.17 14.52 -7.26
CA VAL A 141 -16.40 14.56 -5.81
C VAL A 141 -16.44 16.00 -5.30
N GLU A 142 -15.77 16.89 -6.02
CA GLU A 142 -15.67 18.32 -5.74
C GLU A 142 -17.01 19.04 -5.87
N GLU A 143 -17.96 18.49 -6.64
CA GLU A 143 -19.31 19.05 -6.77
C GLU A 143 -20.10 18.97 -5.46
N ILE A 144 -19.73 18.09 -4.52
CA ILE A 144 -20.40 17.95 -3.21
C ILE A 144 -20.34 19.25 -2.41
N ASP A 145 -19.24 19.99 -2.53
CA ASP A 145 -19.00 21.25 -1.82
C ASP A 145 -19.58 22.47 -2.56
N SER A 146 -20.15 22.27 -3.76
CA SER A 146 -20.71 23.36 -4.55
C SER A 146 -22.01 23.90 -3.91
N PRO A 147 -22.25 25.23 -3.92
CA PRO A 147 -23.50 25.81 -3.43
C PRO A 147 -24.73 25.31 -4.20
N GLU A 148 -24.51 24.84 -5.43
CA GLU A 148 -25.52 24.34 -6.37
C GLU A 148 -25.83 22.85 -6.17
N PHE A 149 -25.18 22.15 -5.23
CA PHE A 149 -25.38 20.73 -4.98
C PHE A 149 -26.78 20.45 -4.40
N TYR A 150 -27.76 20.36 -5.29
CA TYR A 150 -29.14 19.97 -5.06
C TYR A 150 -29.85 20.79 -3.95
N PRO A 151 -29.99 22.12 -4.14
CA PRO A 151 -30.56 23.03 -3.14
C PRO A 151 -32.01 22.68 -2.76
N GLU A 152 -32.76 22.05 -3.64
CA GLU A 152 -34.16 21.70 -3.40
C GLU A 152 -34.37 20.31 -2.77
N SER A 153 -33.30 19.53 -2.58
CA SER A 153 -33.42 18.16 -2.04
C SER A 153 -33.40 18.13 -0.52
N SER A 154 -34.18 17.23 0.09
CA SER A 154 -34.16 17.01 1.53
C SER A 154 -32.79 16.52 2.01
N TRP A 155 -32.45 16.79 3.27
CA TRP A 155 -31.15 16.43 3.85
C TRP A 155 -30.77 14.95 3.62
N ALA A 156 -31.71 14.03 3.86
CA ALA A 156 -31.46 12.59 3.68
C ALA A 156 -31.14 12.22 2.22
N VAL A 157 -31.84 12.84 1.26
CA VAL A 157 -31.59 12.64 -0.17
C VAL A 157 -30.24 13.21 -0.56
N ARG A 158 -29.82 14.35 0.01
CA ARG A 158 -28.47 14.89 -0.20
C ARG A 158 -27.40 13.92 0.30
N CYS A 159 -27.54 13.40 1.53
CA CYS A 159 -26.60 12.42 2.09
C CYS A 159 -26.49 11.16 1.23
N LEU A 160 -27.62 10.59 0.78
CA LEU A 160 -27.61 9.41 -0.08
C LEU A 160 -26.98 9.69 -1.44
N ARG A 161 -27.22 10.88 -2.02
CA ARG A 161 -26.64 11.27 -3.29
C ARG A 161 -25.14 11.54 -3.21
N MET A 162 -24.63 12.07 -2.09
CA MET A 162 -23.20 12.22 -1.85
C MET A 162 -22.44 10.87 -1.87
N CYS A 163 -23.10 9.77 -1.52
CA CYS A 163 -22.47 8.45 -1.55
C CYS A 163 -22.01 8.04 -2.96
N ILE A 164 -22.69 8.50 -4.01
CA ILE A 164 -22.38 8.11 -5.40
C ILE A 164 -20.99 8.63 -5.83
N PRO A 165 -20.71 9.94 -5.87
CA PRO A 165 -19.39 10.45 -6.23
C PRO A 165 -18.30 9.95 -5.27
N VAL A 166 -18.58 9.80 -3.97
CA VAL A 166 -17.61 9.26 -3.00
C VAL A 166 -17.23 7.82 -3.31
N VAL A 167 -18.21 6.95 -3.62
CA VAL A 167 -17.94 5.55 -4.01
C VAL A 167 -17.19 5.50 -5.33
N LEU A 168 -17.60 6.31 -6.31
CA LEU A 168 -16.96 6.38 -7.62
C LEU A 168 -15.50 6.87 -7.53
N PHE A 169 -15.22 7.83 -6.67
CA PHE A 169 -13.87 8.36 -6.46
C PHE A 169 -12.87 7.26 -6.03
N ARG A 170 -13.32 6.24 -5.29
CA ARG A 170 -12.48 5.11 -4.85
C ARG A 170 -11.91 4.32 -6.03
N PHE A 171 -12.59 4.30 -7.17
CA PHE A 171 -12.11 3.59 -8.37
C PHE A 171 -10.83 4.17 -8.96
N ARG A 172 -10.50 5.44 -8.65
CA ARG A 172 -9.18 6.01 -8.96
C ARG A 172 -8.05 5.22 -8.29
N PHE A 173 -8.25 4.83 -7.03
CA PHE A 173 -7.29 4.00 -6.30
C PHE A 173 -7.37 2.53 -6.69
N TYR A 174 -8.57 1.99 -6.93
CA TYR A 174 -8.72 0.59 -7.36
C TYR A 174 -8.07 0.32 -8.71
N LEU A 175 -8.11 1.27 -9.64
CA LEU A 175 -7.42 1.13 -10.91
C LEU A 175 -5.89 1.04 -10.69
N ALA A 176 -5.30 1.97 -9.94
CA ALA A 176 -3.88 1.93 -9.64
C ALA A 176 -3.46 0.65 -8.89
N TRP A 177 -4.26 0.22 -7.90
CA TRP A 177 -4.01 -0.99 -7.13
C TRP A 177 -4.11 -2.26 -7.99
N SER A 178 -5.15 -2.37 -8.83
CA SER A 178 -5.34 -3.53 -9.71
C SER A 178 -4.24 -3.67 -10.76
N LEU A 179 -3.72 -2.54 -11.28
CA LEU A 179 -2.53 -2.52 -12.14
C LEU A 179 -1.28 -3.00 -11.40
N ALA A 180 -1.07 -2.55 -10.17
CA ALA A 180 0.03 -2.99 -9.32
C ALA A 180 -0.03 -4.51 -9.01
N GLU A 181 -1.22 -5.04 -8.73
CA GLU A 181 -1.44 -6.47 -8.52
C GLU A 181 -1.23 -7.28 -9.80
N ALA A 182 -1.69 -6.79 -10.95
CA ALA A 182 -1.47 -7.43 -12.23
C ALA A 182 0.02 -7.47 -12.61
N ALA A 183 0.74 -6.36 -12.43
CA ALA A 183 2.18 -6.28 -12.63
C ALA A 183 2.94 -7.20 -11.67
N SER A 184 2.53 -7.27 -10.40
CA SER A 184 3.11 -8.20 -9.42
C SER A 184 2.91 -9.65 -9.84
N ALA A 185 1.71 -10.02 -10.27
CA ALA A 185 1.43 -11.38 -10.74
C ALA A 185 2.24 -11.73 -12.00
N ALA A 186 2.40 -10.79 -12.93
CA ALA A 186 3.26 -10.96 -14.10
C ALA A 186 4.75 -11.12 -13.71
N ALA A 187 5.19 -10.47 -12.63
CA ALA A 187 6.52 -10.62 -12.06
C ALA A 187 6.70 -11.91 -11.22
N GLY A 188 5.69 -12.78 -11.12
CA GLY A 188 5.78 -14.02 -10.35
C GLY A 188 5.47 -13.85 -8.85
N VAL A 189 4.83 -12.75 -8.45
CA VAL A 189 4.67 -12.31 -7.06
C VAL A 189 3.20 -12.08 -6.68
N GLY A 190 2.85 -12.31 -5.41
CA GLY A 190 1.59 -11.82 -4.81
C GLY A 190 0.30 -12.55 -5.19
N TYR A 191 0.35 -13.61 -6.01
CA TYR A 191 -0.84 -14.39 -6.40
C TYR A 191 -1.03 -15.70 -5.61
N VAL A 192 -0.07 -16.04 -4.75
CA VAL A 192 -0.17 -17.13 -3.77
C VAL A 192 0.06 -16.51 -2.39
N GLN A 193 -0.78 -16.84 -1.42
CA GLN A 193 -0.45 -16.59 -0.02
C GLN A 193 0.82 -17.39 0.29
N ALA A 194 1.96 -16.71 0.36
CA ALA A 194 3.15 -17.29 0.95
C ALA A 194 2.85 -17.51 2.44
N THR A 195 3.26 -18.68 2.96
CA THR A 195 3.09 -19.23 4.32
C THR A 195 2.66 -18.22 5.37
#